data_AF-A0A3B1BYJ9-F1
#
_entry.id   AF-A0A3B1BYJ9-F1
#
_cell.length_a   1.000
_cell.length_b   1.000
_cell.length_c   1.000
_cell.angle_alpha   90.00
_cell.angle_beta   90.00
_cell.angle_gamma   90.00
#
_symmetry.space_group_name_H-M   'P 1'
#
loop_
_entity.id
_entity.type
_entity.pdbx_description
1 polymer ?
#
loop_
_entity_poly.entity_id
_entity_poly.type
_entity_poly.pdbx_seq_one_letter_code
_entity_poly.pdbx_strand_id
1 'polypeptide(L)'
;MQESLTGRYPGMFPRTVGGIVSLFLETGELDVSEKIINSTLEAMTVNDMERIPHVFLRQTNDLVPVYNGKELMQSETTVELHRFDHDQSGAIKFTAIDKPILAVEAAISLNGCKGVLKLTIRKDKDGEPIISVGIRAKQVNPGQLWQRFELTEPLVLNEGVEYFIQIEFDGYGYPIWYGLDNEPEQGGAYWFETRSSSPKWTYQKNHAPAFLVDFGKLRQKQVSKPYEIYDDWDQIDGQANVIMAWARLAEKRGHTEFEDRTYSLVAKLMDRTSDQPYFMIGEGQAVGTNLVQNIALEHSREGRYWHVWDILTQSVVGASLESMINIAHRRGDSKHVLRWQRRLQLLKQGVGQNLTRIVNGKKVYLEMRLPNSAGGVPFTGMGWLIFAPIMAQWEPLERQIMRNTVETMREKLLLEYKGEKYLAMEYDPNGKVHQEWIIGKGVGWEIDYSRQEKEYNRIIEWLDFLETFHTGELYSEFMLLDDDGNWLVGDGGNGEQSSWWCWAIARLRKDAGLPAVPERPKK
;
A
#
# COMPACT_ATOMS: atom_id res chain seq x y z
N MET A 1 -0.53 7.72 -0.46
CA MET A 1 -0.32 6.64 0.52
C MET A 1 0.90 5.90 0.05
N GLN A 2 1.91 5.77 0.90
CA GLN A 2 3.12 5.03 0.60
C GLN A 2 3.06 3.77 1.47
N GLU A 3 3.10 2.59 0.86
CA GLU A 3 2.95 1.31 1.57
C GLU A 3 4.20 0.99 2.39
N SER A 4 5.38 1.35 1.89
CA SER A 4 6.65 1.09 2.58
C SER A 4 7.48 2.36 2.66
N LEU A 5 7.94 2.70 3.86
CA LEU A 5 8.83 3.84 4.09
C LEU A 5 10.23 3.66 3.47
N THR A 6 10.62 2.43 3.14
CA THR A 6 11.88 2.15 2.42
C THR A 6 11.74 2.32 0.91
N GLY A 7 10.50 2.39 0.39
CA GLY A 7 10.20 2.43 -1.04
C GLY A 7 10.22 1.06 -1.72
N ARG A 8 10.22 -0.04 -0.95
CA ARG A 8 10.18 -1.41 -1.47
C ARG A 8 8.91 -1.70 -2.27
N TYR A 9 7.79 -1.09 -1.86
CA TYR A 9 6.48 -1.28 -2.49
C TYR A 9 6.06 -0.02 -3.26
N PRO A 10 5.59 -0.17 -4.52
CA PRO A 10 5.33 0.96 -5.40
C PRO A 10 4.03 1.70 -5.07
N GLY A 11 3.03 1.02 -4.51
CA GLY A 11 1.69 1.53 -4.26
C GLY A 11 1.06 0.95 -3.00
N MET A 12 -0.16 1.39 -2.71
CA MET A 12 -0.95 0.91 -1.58
C MET A 12 -1.40 -0.52 -1.80
N PHE A 13 -1.22 -1.35 -0.76
CA PHE A 13 -1.72 -2.72 -0.73
C PHE A 13 -3.04 -2.78 0.06
N PRO A 14 -4.20 -3.14 -0.54
CA PRO A 14 -5.49 -3.07 0.14
C PRO A 14 -5.64 -4.00 1.35
N ARG A 15 -4.84 -5.07 1.45
CA ARG A 15 -4.80 -5.90 2.66
C ARG A 15 -4.37 -5.09 3.89
N THR A 16 -3.55 -4.06 3.71
CA THR A 16 -3.12 -3.11 4.77
C THR A 16 -4.29 -2.39 5.43
N VAL A 17 -5.39 -2.19 4.70
CA VAL A 17 -6.60 -1.52 5.23
C VAL A 17 -7.12 -2.25 6.47
N GLY A 18 -7.06 -3.59 6.49
CA GLY A 18 -7.51 -4.38 7.65
C GLY A 18 -6.74 -4.06 8.94
N GLY A 19 -5.42 -4.05 8.87
CA GLY A 19 -4.54 -3.78 10.01
C GLY A 19 -4.57 -2.32 10.46
N ILE A 20 -4.43 -1.39 9.51
CA ILE A 20 -4.35 0.03 9.83
C ILE A 20 -5.68 0.60 10.34
N VAL A 21 -6.81 0.14 9.80
CA VAL A 21 -8.12 0.55 10.34
C VAL A 21 -8.33 -0.07 11.70
N SER A 22 -7.96 -1.33 11.93
CA SER A 22 -8.05 -1.94 13.27
C SER A 22 -7.26 -1.15 14.31
N LEU A 23 -6.04 -0.70 13.96
CA LEU A 23 -5.26 0.22 14.79
C LEU A 23 -6.00 1.54 15.05
N PHE A 24 -6.49 2.20 14.00
CA PHE A 24 -7.16 3.49 14.13
C PHE A 24 -8.48 3.44 14.90
N LEU A 25 -9.19 2.32 14.87
CA LEU A 25 -10.34 2.09 15.74
C LEU A 25 -9.93 2.01 17.22
N GLU A 26 -8.76 1.46 17.52
CA GLU A 26 -8.21 1.41 18.88
C GLU A 26 -7.72 2.78 19.36
N THR A 27 -7.14 3.61 18.47
CA THR A 27 -6.61 4.94 18.80
C THR A 27 -7.64 6.06 18.69
N GLY A 28 -8.81 5.80 18.09
CA GLY A 28 -9.89 6.77 17.90
C GLY A 28 -9.78 7.63 16.64
N GLU A 29 -8.91 7.26 15.69
CA GLU A 29 -8.64 8.00 14.45
C GLU A 29 -9.63 7.67 13.33
N LEU A 30 -10.94 7.75 13.64
CA LEU A 30 -12.01 7.26 12.77
C LEU A 30 -12.08 7.98 11.40
N ASP A 31 -11.78 9.27 11.37
CA ASP A 31 -11.77 10.06 10.12
C ASP A 31 -10.63 9.64 9.19
N VAL A 32 -9.52 9.18 9.74
CA VAL A 32 -8.40 8.64 8.97
C VAL A 32 -8.76 7.25 8.45
N SER A 33 -9.45 6.43 9.24
CA SER A 33 -10.00 5.15 8.77
C SER A 33 -10.92 5.33 7.56
N GLU A 34 -11.86 6.28 7.61
CA GLU A 34 -12.75 6.58 6.47
C GLU A 34 -11.94 6.93 5.23
N LYS A 35 -10.95 7.82 5.33
CA LYS A 35 -10.15 8.25 4.18
C LYS A 35 -9.40 7.10 3.51
N ILE A 36 -8.87 6.15 4.28
CA ILE A 36 -8.14 4.99 3.78
C ILE A 36 -9.08 3.97 3.12
N ILE A 37 -10.26 3.76 3.70
CA ILE A 37 -11.26 2.88 3.09
C ILE A 37 -11.80 3.52 1.81
N ASN A 38 -12.17 4.80 1.88
CA ASN A 38 -12.73 5.56 0.76
C ASN A 38 -11.77 5.60 -0.44
N SER A 39 -10.47 5.83 -0.21
CA SER A 39 -9.49 5.83 -1.31
C SER A 39 -9.39 4.48 -2.01
N THR A 40 -9.57 3.37 -1.29
CA THR A 40 -9.59 2.01 -1.85
C THR A 40 -10.85 1.75 -2.67
N LEU A 41 -12.01 2.19 -2.16
CA LEU A 41 -13.30 2.09 -2.87
C LEU A 41 -13.34 3.00 -4.10
N GLU A 42 -12.75 4.19 -4.02
CA GLU A 42 -12.60 5.12 -5.13
C GLU A 42 -11.67 4.54 -6.20
N ALA A 43 -10.52 3.97 -5.83
CA ALA A 43 -9.61 3.32 -6.78
C ALA A 43 -10.31 2.23 -7.60
N MET A 44 -11.16 1.42 -6.95
CA MET A 44 -12.00 0.45 -7.64
C MET A 44 -13.03 1.11 -8.56
N THR A 45 -13.76 2.13 -8.06
CA THR A 45 -14.89 2.75 -8.77
C THR A 45 -14.43 3.55 -9.99
N VAL A 46 -13.36 4.36 -9.87
CA VAL A 46 -12.88 5.19 -10.99
C VAL A 46 -12.23 4.38 -12.10
N ASN A 47 -11.82 3.14 -11.81
CA ASN A 47 -11.28 2.19 -12.78
C ASN A 47 -12.33 1.16 -13.26
N ASP A 48 -13.62 1.36 -12.95
CA ASP A 48 -14.73 0.47 -13.32
C ASP A 48 -14.49 -1.01 -12.96
N MET A 49 -13.86 -1.25 -11.81
CA MET A 49 -13.54 -2.60 -11.34
C MET A 49 -14.70 -3.20 -10.54
N GLU A 50 -14.94 -4.51 -10.72
CA GLU A 50 -15.94 -5.24 -9.93
C GLU A 50 -15.41 -5.79 -8.59
N ARG A 51 -14.11 -5.60 -8.33
CA ARG A 51 -13.39 -6.09 -7.16
C ARG A 51 -12.30 -5.11 -6.75
N ILE A 52 -11.87 -5.20 -5.51
CA ILE A 52 -10.75 -4.40 -5.00
C ILE A 52 -9.47 -4.74 -5.79
N PRO A 53 -8.71 -3.75 -6.29
CA PRO A 53 -7.43 -3.99 -6.96
C PRO A 53 -6.41 -4.63 -6.03
N HIS A 54 -5.35 -5.25 -6.56
CA HIS A 54 -4.31 -5.82 -5.72
C HIS A 54 -3.32 -4.76 -5.24
N VAL A 55 -2.82 -3.90 -6.12
CA VAL A 55 -1.97 -2.75 -5.77
C VAL A 55 -2.37 -1.57 -6.63
N PHE A 56 -2.55 -0.41 -6.01
CA PHE A 56 -2.83 0.83 -6.73
C PHE A 56 -1.91 1.97 -6.26
N LEU A 57 -1.50 2.82 -7.20
CA LEU A 57 -0.64 3.96 -6.92
C LEU A 57 -1.47 5.14 -6.38
N ARG A 58 -0.80 6.06 -5.70
CA ARG A 58 -1.45 7.29 -5.22
C ARG A 58 -2.03 8.05 -6.42
N GLN A 59 -3.27 8.51 -6.29
CA GLN A 59 -3.83 9.47 -7.22
C GLN A 59 -2.94 10.71 -7.32
N THR A 60 -2.46 11.03 -8.51
CA THR A 60 -1.78 12.30 -8.76
C THR A 60 -2.83 13.37 -9.00
N ASN A 61 -2.80 14.41 -8.16
CA ASN A 61 -3.51 15.65 -8.42
C ASN A 61 -2.50 16.57 -9.10
N ASP A 62 -2.35 16.41 -10.41
CA ASP A 62 -1.51 17.32 -11.18
C ASP A 62 -2.24 18.66 -11.30
N LEU A 63 -1.60 19.73 -10.85
CA LEU A 63 -2.00 21.08 -11.22
C LEU A 63 -1.39 21.35 -12.59
N VAL A 64 -2.21 21.27 -13.63
CA VAL A 64 -1.76 21.50 -15.01
C VAL A 64 -2.01 22.97 -15.34
N PRO A 65 -0.97 23.72 -15.74
CA PRO A 65 -1.12 25.06 -16.24
C PRO A 65 -2.09 25.15 -17.42
N VAL A 66 -2.87 26.23 -17.47
CA VAL A 66 -3.82 26.51 -18.54
C VAL A 66 -3.22 27.57 -19.47
N TYR A 67 -3.04 27.20 -20.74
CA TYR A 67 -2.57 28.08 -21.81
C TYR A 67 -3.65 28.21 -22.88
N ASN A 68 -3.96 29.44 -23.33
CA ASN A 68 -5.00 29.71 -24.33
C ASN A 68 -6.37 29.04 -24.03
N GLY A 69 -6.71 28.92 -22.75
CA GLY A 69 -7.99 28.33 -22.30
C GLY A 69 -8.03 26.80 -22.28
N LYS A 70 -6.92 26.10 -22.54
CA LYS A 70 -6.80 24.65 -22.49
C LYS A 70 -5.69 24.22 -21.53
N GLU A 71 -5.77 22.99 -21.01
CA GLU A 71 -4.66 22.37 -20.29
C GLU A 71 -3.45 22.28 -21.21
N LEU A 72 -2.30 22.78 -20.76
CA LEU A 72 -1.10 22.82 -21.59
C LEU A 72 -0.60 21.42 -21.95
N MET A 73 -0.73 20.46 -21.05
CA MET A 73 -0.32 19.07 -21.27
C MET A 73 -1.53 18.14 -21.11
N GLN A 74 -1.82 17.35 -22.16
CA GLN A 74 -2.88 16.34 -22.17
C GLN A 74 -2.24 14.95 -22.19
N SER A 75 -2.82 13.99 -21.47
CA SER A 75 -2.26 12.64 -21.33
C SER A 75 -2.07 11.90 -22.66
N GLU A 76 -2.85 12.25 -23.68
CA GLU A 76 -2.79 11.65 -25.02
C GLU A 76 -1.68 12.25 -25.92
N THR A 77 -1.09 13.39 -25.53
CA THR A 77 -0.14 14.17 -26.36
C THR A 77 1.20 14.43 -25.65
N THR A 78 1.48 13.68 -24.58
CA THR A 78 2.68 13.86 -23.76
C THR A 78 3.79 12.93 -24.24
N VAL A 79 4.93 13.49 -24.63
CA VAL A 79 6.12 12.73 -25.05
C VAL A 79 7.28 12.96 -24.10
N GLU A 80 8.01 11.89 -23.76
CA GLU A 80 9.28 12.02 -23.05
C GLU A 80 10.31 12.64 -24.02
N LEU A 81 10.67 13.90 -23.79
CA LEU A 81 11.58 14.60 -24.71
C LEU A 81 13.04 14.43 -24.33
N HIS A 82 13.32 14.64 -23.05
CA HIS A 82 14.70 14.72 -22.61
C HIS A 82 14.86 14.14 -21.23
N ARG A 83 15.78 13.20 -21.12
CA ARG A 83 16.22 12.63 -19.87
C ARG A 83 17.51 13.33 -19.48
N PHE A 84 17.54 13.97 -18.32
CA PHE A 84 18.77 14.56 -17.79
C PHE A 84 19.62 13.43 -17.20
N ASP A 85 20.63 12.95 -17.93
CA ASP A 85 21.74 12.16 -17.37
C ASP A 85 22.87 13.11 -16.92
N HIS A 86 23.71 12.67 -15.98
CA HIS A 86 24.75 13.47 -15.33
C HIS A 86 25.50 14.35 -16.35
N ASP A 87 25.55 15.65 -16.06
CA ASP A 87 26.13 16.72 -16.88
C ASP A 87 25.37 17.10 -18.16
N GLN A 88 24.08 16.74 -18.31
CA GLN A 88 23.20 17.23 -19.37
C GLN A 88 22.34 18.42 -18.92
N SER A 89 22.09 19.34 -19.84
CA SER A 89 21.20 20.48 -19.62
C SER A 89 20.26 20.70 -20.80
N GLY A 90 19.07 21.20 -20.48
CA GLY A 90 18.07 21.59 -21.46
C GLY A 90 17.84 23.09 -21.39
N ALA A 91 17.78 23.77 -22.53
CA ALA A 91 17.49 25.18 -22.60
C ALA A 91 16.36 25.47 -23.60
N ILE A 92 15.44 26.34 -23.21
CA ILE A 92 14.37 26.84 -24.08
C ILE A 92 14.43 28.36 -24.15
N LYS A 93 14.17 28.88 -25.34
CA LYS A 93 14.08 30.31 -25.59
C LYS A 93 12.67 30.81 -25.25
N PHE A 94 12.58 32.01 -24.67
CA PHE A 94 11.32 32.75 -24.54
C PHE A 94 11.56 34.25 -24.77
N THR A 95 10.52 34.95 -25.20
CA THR A 95 10.56 36.41 -25.36
C THR A 95 9.99 37.08 -24.11
N ALA A 96 10.74 38.00 -23.52
CA ALA A 96 10.28 38.76 -22.36
C ALA A 96 9.17 39.74 -22.74
N ILE A 97 8.21 39.91 -21.83
CA ILE A 97 7.13 40.90 -21.93
C ILE A 97 7.33 41.96 -20.82
N ASP A 98 6.65 43.10 -20.93
CA ASP A 98 6.66 44.16 -19.91
C ASP A 98 5.85 43.79 -18.65
N LYS A 99 6.22 42.68 -18.01
CA LYS A 99 5.68 42.21 -16.73
C LYS A 99 6.75 41.49 -15.92
N PRO A 100 6.72 41.62 -14.59
CA PRO A 100 7.63 40.87 -13.74
C PRO A 100 7.33 39.37 -13.80
N ILE A 101 8.38 38.56 -13.92
CA ILE A 101 8.33 37.11 -13.81
C ILE A 101 8.35 36.75 -12.31
N LEU A 102 7.36 35.96 -11.88
CA LEU A 102 7.23 35.50 -10.50
C LEU A 102 7.66 34.04 -10.32
N ALA A 103 7.44 33.21 -11.34
CA ALA A 103 7.85 31.82 -11.33
C ALA A 103 7.98 31.27 -12.76
N VAL A 104 8.59 30.11 -12.87
CA VAL A 104 8.53 29.27 -14.07
C VAL A 104 7.99 27.89 -13.67
N GLU A 105 7.04 27.37 -14.42
CA GLU A 105 6.55 26.00 -14.28
C GLU A 105 7.03 25.15 -15.45
N ALA A 106 7.53 23.94 -15.17
CA ALA A 106 8.00 23.00 -16.19
C ALA A 106 7.53 21.57 -15.86
N ALA A 107 7.11 20.81 -16.87
CA ALA A 107 6.68 19.42 -16.69
C ALA A 107 7.89 18.48 -16.65
N ILE A 108 8.38 18.18 -15.45
CA ILE A 108 9.55 17.35 -15.21
C ILE A 108 9.21 16.25 -14.18
N SER A 109 9.31 14.99 -14.58
CA SER A 109 9.25 13.87 -13.63
C SER A 109 10.56 13.75 -12.87
N LEU A 110 10.43 13.62 -11.55
CA LEU A 110 11.53 13.39 -10.61
C LEU A 110 11.40 12.02 -9.92
N ASN A 111 10.64 11.09 -10.49
CA ASN A 111 10.45 9.75 -9.91
C ASN A 111 11.81 9.06 -9.71
N GLY A 112 12.03 8.54 -8.49
CA GLY A 112 13.28 7.88 -8.11
C GLY A 112 14.52 8.78 -8.02
N CYS A 113 14.38 10.11 -8.18
CA CYS A 113 15.51 11.05 -8.17
C CYS A 113 15.84 11.55 -6.76
N LYS A 114 17.13 11.75 -6.47
CA LYS A 114 17.66 12.36 -5.25
C LYS A 114 18.69 13.41 -5.63
N GLY A 115 18.36 14.70 -5.53
CA GLY A 115 19.23 15.78 -5.98
C GLY A 115 18.55 17.13 -5.93
N VAL A 116 19.15 18.10 -6.63
CA VAL A 116 18.62 19.44 -6.84
C VAL A 116 18.37 19.64 -8.33
N LEU A 117 17.12 19.93 -8.68
CA LEU A 117 16.74 20.43 -10.00
C LEU A 117 16.90 21.95 -9.99
N LYS A 118 17.72 22.48 -10.87
CA LYS A 118 18.08 23.91 -10.92
C LYS A 118 17.54 24.52 -12.21
N LEU A 119 16.92 25.69 -12.08
CA LEU A 119 16.50 26.53 -13.19
C LEU A 119 17.31 27.83 -13.17
N THR A 120 17.79 28.24 -14.35
CA THR A 120 18.45 29.53 -14.56
C THR A 120 17.81 30.30 -15.71
N ILE A 121 17.76 31.63 -15.60
CA ILE A 121 17.39 32.51 -16.72
C ILE A 121 18.63 33.24 -17.19
N ARG A 122 18.92 33.22 -18.50
CA ARG A 122 20.15 33.74 -19.12
C ARG A 122 19.85 34.57 -20.37
N LYS A 123 20.75 35.49 -20.74
CA LYS A 123 20.67 36.22 -22.04
C LYS A 123 21.08 35.34 -23.23
N ASP A 124 22.02 34.44 -23.00
CA ASP A 124 22.45 33.41 -23.95
C ASP A 124 22.55 32.08 -23.19
N LYS A 125 22.28 30.96 -23.85
CA LYS A 125 22.36 29.61 -23.25
C LYS A 125 23.74 29.29 -22.64
N ASP A 126 24.81 29.93 -23.14
CA ASP A 126 26.18 29.79 -22.64
C ASP A 126 26.60 30.95 -21.70
N GLY A 127 25.75 31.98 -21.57
CA GLY A 127 26.05 33.18 -20.78
C GLY A 127 25.73 33.03 -19.29
N GLU A 128 26.26 33.93 -18.46
CA GLU A 128 26.03 33.91 -17.01
C GLU A 128 24.54 33.99 -16.62
N PRO A 129 24.11 33.30 -15.54
CA PRO A 129 22.74 33.34 -15.06
C PRO A 129 22.38 34.73 -14.51
N ILE A 130 21.27 35.29 -14.99
CA ILE A 130 20.64 36.48 -14.43
C ILE A 130 20.02 36.12 -13.08
N ILE A 131 19.39 34.95 -13.00
CA ILE A 131 18.83 34.39 -11.77
C ILE A 131 18.95 32.87 -11.78
N SER A 132 18.96 32.29 -10.58
CA SER A 132 19.06 30.86 -10.35
C SER A 132 18.14 30.44 -9.21
N VAL A 133 17.31 29.42 -9.43
CA VAL A 133 16.39 28.84 -8.45
C VAL A 133 16.54 27.33 -8.44
N GLY A 134 16.40 26.68 -7.28
CA GLY A 134 16.54 25.22 -7.17
C GLY A 134 15.43 24.58 -6.34
N ILE A 135 15.03 23.37 -6.73
CA ILE A 135 14.03 22.52 -6.04
C ILE A 135 14.71 21.21 -5.64
N ARG A 136 14.49 20.74 -4.40
CA ARG A 136 15.03 19.46 -3.92
C ARG A 136 14.12 18.30 -4.32
N ALA A 137 14.64 17.31 -5.04
CA ALA A 137 13.84 16.20 -5.58
C ALA A 137 13.14 15.34 -4.50
N LYS A 138 13.72 15.19 -3.30
CA LYS A 138 13.10 14.46 -2.17
C LYS A 138 11.79 15.09 -1.66
N GLN A 139 11.51 16.34 -2.00
CA GLN A 139 10.32 17.06 -1.54
C GLN A 139 9.15 16.98 -2.53
N VAL A 140 9.34 16.34 -3.69
CA VAL A 140 8.34 16.26 -4.75
C VAL A 140 7.52 14.97 -4.59
N ASN A 141 6.20 15.08 -4.76
CA ASN A 141 5.34 13.90 -4.71
C ASN A 141 5.70 12.95 -5.88
N PRO A 142 5.87 11.64 -5.63
CA PRO A 142 5.99 10.67 -6.71
C PRO A 142 4.83 10.80 -7.70
N GLY A 143 5.14 10.88 -9.00
CA GLY A 143 4.18 11.09 -10.08
C GLY A 143 3.74 12.55 -10.33
N GLN A 144 4.15 13.53 -9.51
CA GLN A 144 3.90 14.95 -9.82
C GLN A 144 4.80 15.39 -10.99
N LEU A 145 4.16 15.81 -12.09
CA LEU A 145 4.89 16.22 -13.30
C LEU A 145 5.27 17.70 -13.27
N TRP A 146 4.37 18.59 -12.86
CA TRP A 146 4.64 20.03 -12.89
C TRP A 146 5.48 20.49 -11.69
N GLN A 147 6.68 21.00 -11.99
CA GLN A 147 7.61 21.59 -11.04
C GLN A 147 7.55 23.11 -11.14
N ARG A 148 7.32 23.80 -10.02
CA ARG A 148 7.25 25.27 -9.95
C ARG A 148 8.52 25.83 -9.32
N PHE A 149 9.26 26.63 -10.11
CA PHE A 149 10.44 27.38 -9.70
C PHE A 149 10.01 28.80 -9.32
N GLU A 150 9.72 29.01 -8.05
CA GLU A 150 9.31 30.31 -7.54
C GLU A 150 10.53 31.22 -7.32
N LEU A 151 10.48 32.42 -7.89
CA LEU A 151 11.55 33.42 -7.75
C LEU A 151 11.37 34.13 -6.42
N THR A 152 12.46 34.28 -5.66
CA THR A 152 12.44 34.97 -4.37
C THR A 152 12.08 36.46 -4.51
N GLU A 153 12.42 37.05 -5.66
CA GLU A 153 12.08 38.42 -6.02
C GLU A 153 11.56 38.45 -7.47
N PRO A 154 10.52 39.25 -7.77
CA PRO A 154 10.01 39.40 -9.13
C PRO A 154 11.10 39.89 -10.11
N LEU A 155 11.33 39.16 -11.19
CA LEU A 155 12.35 39.50 -12.19
C LEU A 155 11.76 40.32 -13.35
N VAL A 156 12.26 41.53 -13.57
CA VAL A 156 11.88 42.38 -14.71
C VAL A 156 12.96 42.28 -15.79
N LEU A 157 12.55 41.91 -17.00
CA LEU A 157 13.42 41.78 -18.17
C LEU A 157 13.04 42.83 -19.23
N ASN A 158 13.93 43.05 -20.20
CA ASN A 158 13.68 44.01 -21.26
C ASN A 158 12.63 43.44 -22.23
N GLU A 159 11.51 44.15 -22.40
CA GLU A 159 10.44 43.75 -23.31
C GLU A 159 10.95 43.50 -24.74
N GLY A 160 10.47 42.43 -25.36
CA GLY A 160 10.82 42.06 -26.74
C GLY A 160 12.21 41.43 -26.90
N VAL A 161 13.01 41.36 -25.83
CA VAL A 161 14.32 40.69 -25.84
C VAL A 161 14.14 39.20 -25.59
N GLU A 162 14.90 38.39 -26.33
CA GLU A 162 14.95 36.94 -26.15
C GLU A 162 15.88 36.55 -24.99
N TYR A 163 15.42 35.60 -24.18
CA TYR A 163 16.16 35.02 -23.07
C TYR A 163 16.03 33.49 -23.10
N PHE A 164 16.85 32.82 -22.30
CA PHE A 164 16.84 31.36 -22.17
C PHE A 164 16.48 30.95 -20.75
N ILE A 165 15.58 29.99 -20.63
CA ILE A 165 15.38 29.18 -19.42
C ILE A 165 16.20 27.92 -19.59
N GLN A 166 17.13 27.67 -18.68
CA GLN A 166 17.97 26.47 -18.67
C GLN A 166 17.74 25.67 -17.41
N ILE A 167 17.53 24.36 -17.57
CA ILE A 167 17.28 23.40 -16.51
C ILE A 167 18.41 22.38 -16.46
N GLU A 168 18.88 22.12 -15.24
CA GLU A 168 19.98 21.23 -14.92
C GLU A 168 19.62 20.40 -13.69
N PHE A 169 20.15 19.19 -13.59
CA PHE A 169 19.97 18.34 -12.42
C PHE A 169 21.30 17.91 -11.84
N ASP A 170 21.47 18.14 -10.54
CA ASP A 170 22.61 17.67 -9.76
C ASP A 170 22.14 16.63 -8.74
N GLY A 171 22.46 15.37 -8.99
CA GLY A 171 22.17 14.27 -8.07
C GLY A 171 22.04 12.90 -8.73
N TYR A 172 21.42 11.97 -7.99
CA TYR A 172 21.16 10.60 -8.42
C TYR A 172 19.78 10.48 -9.08
N GLY A 173 19.69 9.68 -10.14
CA GLY A 173 18.46 9.42 -10.89
C GLY A 173 18.46 10.11 -12.25
N TYR A 174 17.33 10.03 -12.94
CA TYR A 174 17.18 10.54 -14.30
C TYR A 174 15.88 11.31 -14.45
N PRO A 175 15.88 12.64 -14.17
CA PRO A 175 14.72 13.45 -14.40
C PRO A 175 14.34 13.45 -15.88
N ILE A 176 13.04 13.51 -16.17
CA ILE A 176 12.52 13.51 -17.55
C ILE A 176 11.72 14.78 -17.76
N TRP A 177 12.16 15.62 -18.71
CA TRP A 177 11.38 16.76 -19.19
C TRP A 177 10.40 16.29 -20.28
N TYR A 178 9.12 16.51 -20.04
CA TYR A 178 8.05 16.19 -20.97
C TYR A 178 7.81 17.31 -21.98
N GLY A 179 7.38 16.90 -23.16
CA GLY A 179 7.07 17.77 -24.29
C GLY A 179 5.61 17.84 -24.65
N LEU A 180 5.33 18.81 -25.51
CA LEU A 180 4.04 19.02 -26.15
C LEU A 180 4.10 18.52 -27.58
N ASP A 181 3.20 17.60 -27.94
CA ASP A 181 3.05 17.17 -29.33
C ASP A 181 2.37 18.27 -30.16
N ASN A 182 3.00 18.70 -31.25
CA ASN A 182 2.47 19.67 -32.23
C ASN A 182 2.08 21.08 -31.72
N GLU A 183 2.81 21.67 -30.76
CA GLU A 183 2.66 23.08 -30.33
C GLU A 183 3.82 23.96 -30.85
N PRO A 184 3.86 24.30 -32.16
CA PRO A 184 5.00 25.02 -32.77
C PRO A 184 5.19 26.45 -32.26
N GLU A 185 4.19 27.03 -31.60
CA GLU A 185 4.22 28.39 -31.06
C GLU A 185 5.16 28.54 -29.86
N GLN A 186 5.48 27.44 -29.14
CA GLN A 186 6.44 27.47 -28.03
C GLN A 186 7.91 27.29 -28.47
N GLY A 187 8.15 27.00 -29.75
CA GLY A 187 9.49 26.83 -30.32
C GLY A 187 10.18 25.51 -29.96
N GLY A 188 11.35 25.27 -30.55
CA GLY A 188 12.18 24.11 -30.23
C GLY A 188 13.09 24.34 -29.03
N ALA A 189 13.60 23.27 -28.43
CA ALA A 189 14.58 23.33 -27.35
C ALA A 189 16.01 23.04 -27.82
N TYR A 190 16.97 23.48 -27.00
CA TYR A 190 18.38 23.16 -27.13
C TYR A 190 18.75 22.15 -26.05
N TRP A 191 19.51 21.13 -26.44
CA TRP A 191 20.06 20.13 -25.51
C TRP A 191 21.56 20.18 -25.52
N PHE A 192 22.16 20.17 -24.33
CA PHE A 192 23.61 20.17 -24.15
C PHE A 192 24.08 18.80 -23.70
N GLU A 193 25.04 18.23 -24.43
CA GLU A 193 25.66 16.94 -24.10
C GLU A 193 27.17 17.10 -23.89
N THR A 194 27.58 17.08 -22.63
CA THR A 194 28.98 17.19 -22.18
C THR A 194 29.80 15.92 -22.42
N ARG A 195 29.18 14.74 -22.47
CA ARG A 195 29.87 13.46 -22.68
C ARG A 195 30.25 13.18 -24.14
N SER A 196 29.78 13.99 -25.07
CA SER A 196 30.23 13.90 -26.45
C SER A 196 31.69 14.34 -26.56
N SER A 197 32.43 13.83 -27.55
CA SER A 197 33.82 14.24 -27.83
C SER A 197 33.97 15.73 -28.16
N SER A 198 32.86 16.46 -28.28
CA SER A 198 32.81 17.91 -28.47
C SER A 198 31.50 18.44 -27.88
N PRO A 199 31.50 18.88 -26.60
CA PRO A 199 30.33 19.43 -25.94
C PRO A 199 29.65 20.48 -26.82
N LYS A 200 28.38 20.25 -27.15
CA LYS A 200 27.66 21.12 -28.08
C LYS A 200 26.18 21.19 -27.74
N TRP A 201 25.60 22.34 -28.02
CA TRP A 201 24.15 22.52 -28.04
C TRP A 201 23.57 21.98 -29.35
N THR A 202 22.53 21.16 -29.25
CA THR A 202 21.78 20.66 -30.40
C THR A 202 20.36 21.22 -30.35
N TYR A 203 19.98 22.00 -31.37
CA TYR A 203 18.61 22.51 -31.49
C TYR A 203 17.67 21.44 -32.05
N GLN A 204 16.55 21.25 -31.37
CA GLN A 204 15.52 20.29 -31.74
C GLN A 204 14.21 21.02 -32.05
N LYS A 205 14.00 21.30 -33.34
CA LYS A 205 12.85 22.10 -33.81
C LYS A 205 11.48 21.49 -33.44
N ASN A 206 11.38 20.16 -33.38
CA ASN A 206 10.11 19.45 -33.16
C ASN A 206 9.91 19.00 -31.71
N HIS A 207 10.79 19.41 -30.78
CA HIS A 207 10.75 18.99 -29.39
C HIS A 207 10.55 20.23 -28.51
N ALA A 208 9.30 20.66 -28.38
CA ALA A 208 8.88 21.77 -27.52
C ALA A 208 8.64 21.24 -26.09
N PRO A 209 9.52 21.50 -25.11
CA PRO A 209 9.26 21.14 -23.73
C PRO A 209 8.05 21.88 -23.17
N ALA A 210 7.29 21.20 -22.33
CA ALA A 210 6.17 21.80 -21.63
C ALA A 210 6.67 22.70 -20.50
N PHE A 211 6.49 24.02 -20.65
CA PHE A 211 6.80 25.02 -19.65
C PHE A 211 5.90 26.25 -19.77
N LEU A 212 5.79 27.05 -18.69
CA LEU A 212 5.14 28.35 -18.68
C LEU A 212 5.85 29.34 -17.76
N VAL A 213 5.87 30.60 -18.16
CA VAL A 213 6.36 31.72 -17.35
C VAL A 213 5.18 32.39 -16.66
N ASP A 214 5.22 32.49 -15.33
CA ASP A 214 4.16 33.09 -14.53
C ASP A 214 4.43 34.58 -14.29
N PHE A 215 3.50 35.41 -14.79
CA PHE A 215 3.50 36.86 -14.60
C PHE A 215 2.43 37.34 -13.60
N GLY A 216 1.99 36.46 -12.69
CA GLY A 216 0.98 36.73 -11.65
C GLY A 216 -0.47 36.48 -12.08
N LYS A 217 -0.67 35.80 -13.21
CA LYS A 217 -2.01 35.43 -13.71
C LYS A 217 -2.08 34.00 -14.22
N LEU A 218 -1.08 33.17 -13.93
CA LEU A 218 -1.10 31.77 -14.32
C LEU A 218 -2.32 31.08 -13.70
N ARG A 219 -3.13 30.45 -14.55
CA ARG A 219 -4.25 29.61 -14.10
C ARG A 219 -3.79 28.17 -14.13
N GLN A 220 -4.16 27.42 -13.10
CA GLN A 220 -3.97 25.98 -13.03
C GLN A 220 -5.32 25.31 -12.98
N LYS A 221 -5.42 24.14 -13.61
CA LYS A 221 -6.56 23.24 -13.48
C LYS A 221 -6.08 21.98 -12.79
N GLN A 222 -6.83 21.56 -11.77
CA GLN A 222 -6.61 20.27 -11.16
C GLN A 222 -7.05 19.18 -12.15
N VAL A 223 -6.10 18.38 -12.60
CA VAL A 223 -6.34 17.18 -13.40
C VAL A 223 -6.08 16.00 -12.48
N SER A 224 -7.15 15.41 -11.97
CA SER A 224 -7.08 14.16 -11.23
C SER A 224 -7.01 13.03 -12.25
N LYS A 225 -5.84 12.42 -12.41
CA LYS A 225 -5.77 11.13 -13.11
C LYS A 225 -6.49 10.07 -12.27
N PRO A 226 -7.12 9.05 -12.89
CA PRO A 226 -7.62 7.91 -12.12
C PRO A 226 -6.46 7.25 -11.36
N TYR A 227 -6.77 6.51 -10.30
CA TYR A 227 -5.78 5.71 -9.60
C TYR A 227 -5.14 4.73 -10.58
N GLU A 228 -3.82 4.77 -10.74
CA GLU A 228 -3.12 3.78 -11.56
C GLU A 228 -3.14 2.42 -10.85
N ILE A 229 -3.64 1.40 -11.52
CA ILE A 229 -3.63 0.02 -11.02
C ILE A 229 -2.27 -0.58 -11.38
N TYR A 230 -1.40 -0.72 -10.38
CA TYR A 230 -0.07 -1.31 -10.55
C TYR A 230 -0.16 -2.83 -10.72
N ASP A 231 -1.06 -3.44 -9.96
CA ASP A 231 -1.31 -4.87 -9.99
C ASP A 231 -2.79 -5.16 -9.76
N ASP A 232 -3.34 -6.06 -10.56
CA ASP A 232 -4.75 -6.44 -10.53
C ASP A 232 -4.96 -7.91 -10.17
N TRP A 233 -4.05 -8.62 -9.49
CA TRP A 233 -4.34 -9.99 -9.02
C TRP A 233 -5.61 -10.07 -8.17
N ASP A 234 -6.33 -11.18 -8.27
CA ASP A 234 -7.60 -11.37 -7.54
C ASP A 234 -7.36 -11.99 -6.17
N GLN A 235 -7.02 -11.13 -5.21
CA GLN A 235 -6.82 -11.49 -3.82
C GLN A 235 -8.11 -11.29 -3.01
N ILE A 236 -8.90 -12.36 -2.90
CA ILE A 236 -10.21 -12.29 -2.24
C ILE A 236 -10.10 -11.95 -0.74
N ASP A 237 -8.98 -12.30 -0.11
CA ASP A 237 -8.68 -11.95 1.28
C ASP A 237 -8.30 -10.47 1.43
N GLY A 238 -7.63 -9.88 0.43
CA GLY A 238 -7.39 -8.43 0.35
C GLY A 238 -8.70 -7.65 0.28
N GLN A 239 -9.62 -8.08 -0.59
CA GLN A 239 -10.98 -7.53 -0.65
C GLN A 239 -11.73 -7.70 0.68
N ALA A 240 -11.67 -8.88 1.30
CA ALA A 240 -12.32 -9.12 2.59
C ALA A 240 -11.73 -8.25 3.71
N ASN A 241 -10.44 -7.92 3.71
CA ASN A 241 -9.86 -6.97 4.67
C ASN A 241 -10.46 -5.57 4.53
N VAL A 242 -10.72 -5.10 3.31
CA VAL A 242 -11.39 -3.81 3.07
C VAL A 242 -12.85 -3.84 3.55
N ILE A 243 -13.59 -4.92 3.27
CA ILE A 243 -14.97 -5.09 3.74
C ILE A 243 -15.01 -5.12 5.28
N MET A 244 -14.15 -5.92 5.90
CA MET A 244 -14.04 -6.02 7.36
C MET A 244 -13.74 -4.66 7.99
N ALA A 245 -12.78 -3.91 7.45
CA ALA A 245 -12.43 -2.58 7.93
C ALA A 245 -13.59 -1.58 7.80
N TRP A 246 -14.27 -1.58 6.65
CA TRP A 246 -15.47 -0.76 6.43
C TRP A 246 -16.57 -1.08 7.44
N ALA A 247 -16.86 -2.37 7.62
CA ALA A 247 -17.94 -2.81 8.49
C ALA A 247 -17.65 -2.46 9.95
N ARG A 248 -16.42 -2.71 10.44
CA ARG A 248 -16.02 -2.33 11.80
C ARG A 248 -16.07 -0.82 12.03
N LEU A 249 -15.69 -0.01 11.05
CA LEU A 249 -15.84 1.45 11.15
C LEU A 249 -17.31 1.87 11.24
N ALA A 250 -18.17 1.30 10.40
CA ALA A 250 -19.60 1.57 10.38
C ALA A 250 -20.31 1.10 11.66
N GLU A 251 -19.89 0.00 12.27
CA GLU A 251 -20.35 -0.42 13.61
C GLU A 251 -19.88 0.56 14.69
N LYS A 252 -18.63 0.98 14.64
CA LYS A 252 -18.05 1.88 15.64
C LYS A 252 -18.67 3.27 15.65
N ARG A 253 -18.94 3.83 14.46
CA ARG A 253 -19.54 5.17 14.31
C ARG A 253 -21.06 5.17 14.36
N GLY A 254 -21.70 4.06 14.02
CA GLY A 254 -23.11 4.04 13.65
C GLY A 254 -23.32 4.71 12.29
N HIS A 255 -24.55 5.15 12.05
CA HIS A 255 -24.99 5.67 10.76
C HIS A 255 -24.32 7.00 10.39
N THR A 256 -23.76 7.09 9.17
CA THR A 256 -23.06 8.26 8.64
C THR A 256 -23.30 8.45 7.14
N GLU A 257 -23.04 9.64 6.60
CA GLU A 257 -23.09 9.88 5.15
C GLU A 257 -22.10 9.00 4.38
N PHE A 258 -20.97 8.65 5.01
CA PHE A 258 -20.03 7.70 4.42
C PHE A 258 -20.65 6.31 4.28
N GLU A 259 -21.30 5.82 5.33
CA GLU A 259 -22.02 4.55 5.27
C GLU A 259 -23.09 4.58 4.18
N ASP A 260 -23.90 5.64 4.12
CA ASP A 260 -24.98 5.76 3.14
C ASP A 260 -24.49 5.74 1.70
N ARG A 261 -23.42 6.49 1.40
CA ARG A 261 -22.89 6.57 0.04
C ARG A 261 -22.18 5.28 -0.41
N THR A 262 -21.66 4.48 0.52
CA THR A 262 -20.80 3.32 0.21
C THR A 262 -21.44 1.96 0.51
N TYR A 263 -22.53 1.88 1.28
CA TYR A 263 -23.12 0.61 1.70
C TYR A 263 -23.49 -0.30 0.50
N SER A 264 -24.13 0.24 -0.53
CA SER A 264 -24.53 -0.55 -1.71
C SER A 264 -23.32 -1.17 -2.43
N LEU A 265 -22.22 -0.43 -2.49
CA LEU A 265 -20.95 -0.88 -3.08
C LEU A 265 -20.33 -2.01 -2.24
N VAL A 266 -20.23 -1.81 -0.93
CA VAL A 266 -19.63 -2.80 -0.02
C VAL A 266 -20.51 -4.05 0.12
N ALA A 267 -21.83 -3.91 0.09
CA ALA A 267 -22.76 -5.03 0.05
C ALA A 267 -22.57 -5.86 -1.23
N LYS A 268 -22.38 -5.23 -2.39
CA LYS A 268 -22.06 -5.93 -3.66
C LYS A 268 -20.73 -6.69 -3.57
N LEU A 269 -19.70 -6.09 -2.94
CA LEU A 269 -18.42 -6.77 -2.70
C LEU A 269 -18.59 -7.97 -1.75
N MET A 270 -19.36 -7.83 -0.67
CA MET A 270 -19.66 -8.92 0.27
C MET A 270 -20.44 -10.05 -0.41
N ASP A 271 -21.42 -9.73 -1.26
CA ASP A 271 -22.13 -10.70 -2.08
C ASP A 271 -21.18 -11.45 -3.01
N ARG A 272 -20.29 -10.75 -3.73
CA ARG A 272 -19.28 -11.37 -4.59
C ARG A 272 -18.36 -12.30 -3.80
N THR A 273 -17.85 -11.84 -2.65
CA THR A 273 -16.94 -12.61 -1.78
C THR A 273 -17.60 -13.85 -1.18
N SER A 274 -18.90 -13.80 -0.90
CA SER A 274 -19.67 -14.88 -0.28
C SER A 274 -20.60 -15.62 -1.25
N ASP A 275 -20.24 -15.65 -2.53
CA ASP A 275 -20.94 -16.40 -3.56
C ASP A 275 -19.97 -17.08 -4.54
N GLN A 276 -20.50 -17.95 -5.38
CA GLN A 276 -19.73 -18.53 -6.48
C GLN A 276 -19.27 -17.41 -7.45
N PRO A 277 -18.04 -17.47 -8.00
CA PRO A 277 -17.16 -18.65 -8.00
C PRO A 277 -16.24 -18.79 -6.77
N TYR A 278 -16.14 -17.81 -5.88
CA TYR A 278 -15.20 -17.88 -4.75
C TYR A 278 -15.70 -18.82 -3.65
N PHE A 279 -16.96 -18.66 -3.24
CA PHE A 279 -17.53 -19.47 -2.17
C PHE A 279 -18.12 -20.77 -2.73
N MET A 280 -17.41 -21.89 -2.52
CA MET A 280 -17.78 -23.19 -3.08
C MET A 280 -18.89 -23.87 -2.27
N ILE A 281 -20.10 -23.31 -2.38
CA ILE A 281 -21.30 -23.81 -1.72
C ILE A 281 -21.81 -25.07 -2.42
N GLY A 282 -21.98 -26.16 -1.68
CA GLY A 282 -22.59 -27.37 -2.21
C GLY A 282 -22.54 -28.53 -1.24
N GLU A 283 -23.67 -28.87 -0.62
CA GLU A 283 -23.74 -30.05 0.23
C GLU A 283 -23.77 -31.32 -0.64
N GLY A 284 -22.89 -32.28 -0.35
CA GLY A 284 -22.83 -33.57 -1.05
C GLY A 284 -22.20 -33.53 -2.45
N GLN A 285 -21.71 -32.38 -2.93
CA GLN A 285 -20.94 -32.29 -4.17
C GLN A 285 -19.44 -32.40 -3.90
N ALA A 286 -18.70 -33.07 -4.80
CA ALA A 286 -17.27 -33.31 -4.64
C ALA A 286 -16.45 -32.01 -4.47
N VAL A 287 -16.89 -30.90 -5.07
CA VAL A 287 -16.22 -29.59 -5.00
C VAL A 287 -16.82 -28.66 -3.94
N GLY A 288 -17.92 -29.05 -3.30
CA GLY A 288 -18.66 -28.20 -2.36
C GLY A 288 -18.05 -28.20 -0.96
N THR A 289 -16.96 -27.47 -0.79
CA THR A 289 -16.21 -27.40 0.49
C THR A 289 -16.88 -26.51 1.53
N ASN A 290 -17.84 -25.66 1.12
CA ASN A 290 -18.32 -24.54 1.91
C ASN A 290 -17.16 -23.68 2.48
N LEU A 291 -16.12 -23.48 1.65
CA LEU A 291 -15.00 -22.59 1.91
C LEU A 291 -14.86 -21.58 0.78
N VAL A 292 -14.35 -20.39 1.11
CA VAL A 292 -13.96 -19.38 0.12
C VAL A 292 -12.60 -19.71 -0.43
N GLN A 293 -12.52 -19.85 -1.74
CA GLN A 293 -11.29 -20.14 -2.45
C GLN A 293 -10.51 -18.85 -2.70
N ASN A 294 -9.23 -18.85 -2.32
CA ASN A 294 -8.30 -17.80 -2.66
C ASN A 294 -7.45 -18.26 -3.85
N ILE A 295 -7.53 -17.55 -4.97
CA ILE A 295 -6.83 -17.93 -6.20
C ILE A 295 -5.43 -17.31 -6.31
N ALA A 296 -5.12 -16.33 -5.46
CA ALA A 296 -3.88 -15.57 -5.48
C ALA A 296 -3.35 -15.26 -4.07
N LEU A 297 -3.42 -16.22 -3.14
CA LEU A 297 -2.92 -16.02 -1.77
C LEU A 297 -1.43 -15.75 -1.80
N GLU A 298 -1.01 -14.63 -1.21
CA GLU A 298 0.39 -14.37 -0.91
C GLU A 298 0.82 -15.11 0.33
N HIS A 299 1.82 -15.97 0.15
CA HIS A 299 2.44 -16.71 1.23
C HIS A 299 3.94 -16.46 1.24
N SER A 300 4.53 -16.53 2.43
CA SER A 300 5.98 -16.64 2.63
C SER A 300 6.62 -17.86 1.93
N ARG A 301 5.83 -18.87 1.55
CA ARG A 301 6.35 -20.12 0.98
C ARG A 301 6.58 -19.97 -0.52
N GLU A 302 7.78 -20.36 -0.95
CA GLU A 302 8.16 -20.59 -2.36
C GLU A 302 8.10 -19.35 -3.28
N GLY A 303 7.90 -18.14 -2.72
CA GLY A 303 7.93 -16.88 -3.48
C GLY A 303 6.90 -16.80 -4.61
N ARG A 304 5.75 -17.49 -4.47
CA ARG A 304 4.68 -17.55 -5.47
C ARG A 304 3.30 -17.38 -4.84
N TYR A 305 2.32 -17.04 -5.67
CA TYR A 305 0.91 -17.10 -5.27
C TYR A 305 0.44 -18.55 -5.08
N TRP A 306 -0.51 -18.71 -4.16
CA TRP A 306 -1.14 -19.98 -3.84
C TRP A 306 -2.63 -19.94 -4.20
N HIS A 307 -3.06 -20.92 -5.00
CA HIS A 307 -4.48 -21.20 -5.21
C HIS A 307 -4.92 -22.22 -4.16
N VAL A 308 -5.69 -21.83 -3.16
CA VAL A 308 -5.97 -22.64 -1.96
C VAL A 308 -7.33 -22.30 -1.32
N TRP A 309 -7.72 -23.12 -0.35
CA TRP A 309 -8.63 -22.69 0.71
C TRP A 309 -7.82 -22.56 2.00
N ASP A 310 -7.59 -21.34 2.47
CA ASP A 310 -6.76 -21.05 3.64
C ASP A 310 -7.56 -20.43 4.79
N ILE A 311 -7.07 -20.59 6.01
CA ILE A 311 -7.72 -20.10 7.23
C ILE A 311 -7.74 -18.57 7.33
N LEU A 312 -6.80 -17.86 6.71
CA LEU A 312 -6.80 -16.39 6.70
C LEU A 312 -8.02 -15.86 5.96
N THR A 313 -8.21 -16.29 4.72
CA THR A 313 -9.35 -15.93 3.89
C THR A 313 -10.66 -16.25 4.63
N GLN A 314 -10.79 -17.44 5.23
CA GLN A 314 -12.01 -17.79 5.94
C GLN A 314 -12.26 -16.87 7.14
N SER A 315 -11.20 -16.51 7.86
CA SER A 315 -11.30 -15.68 9.06
C SER A 315 -11.75 -14.26 8.74
N VAL A 316 -11.15 -13.63 7.73
CA VAL A 316 -11.52 -12.26 7.33
C VAL A 316 -12.89 -12.20 6.64
N VAL A 317 -13.27 -13.22 5.86
CA VAL A 317 -14.62 -13.30 5.28
C VAL A 317 -15.67 -13.53 6.37
N GLY A 318 -15.38 -14.39 7.34
CA GLY A 318 -16.27 -14.63 8.48
C GLY A 318 -16.51 -13.37 9.32
N ALA A 319 -15.44 -12.66 9.67
CA ALA A 319 -15.52 -11.37 10.38
C ALA A 319 -16.29 -10.32 9.57
N SER A 320 -16.07 -10.27 8.24
CA SER A 320 -16.80 -9.37 7.34
C SER A 320 -18.30 -9.69 7.32
N LEU A 321 -18.67 -10.96 7.12
CA LEU A 321 -20.07 -11.40 7.11
C LEU A 321 -20.78 -11.04 8.41
N GLU A 322 -20.18 -11.37 9.55
CA GLU A 322 -20.78 -11.12 10.87
C GLU A 322 -21.05 -9.64 11.11
N SER A 323 -20.08 -8.77 10.79
CA SER A 323 -20.22 -7.32 10.91
C SER A 323 -21.23 -6.75 9.89
N MET A 324 -21.19 -7.22 8.64
CA MET A 324 -22.10 -6.78 7.58
C MET A 324 -23.56 -7.19 7.86
N ILE A 325 -23.80 -8.35 8.48
CA ILE A 325 -25.14 -8.76 8.94
C ILE A 325 -25.70 -7.78 9.97
N ASN A 326 -24.88 -7.33 10.93
CA ASN A 326 -25.31 -6.34 11.94
C ASN A 326 -25.70 -5.01 11.29
N ILE A 327 -24.92 -4.56 10.30
CA ILE A 327 -25.21 -3.33 9.54
C ILE A 327 -26.47 -3.50 8.70
N ALA A 328 -26.64 -4.62 8.01
CA ALA A 328 -27.85 -4.91 7.23
C ALA A 328 -29.11 -4.92 8.11
N HIS A 329 -29.03 -5.50 9.33
CA HIS A 329 -30.11 -5.41 10.32
C HIS A 329 -30.43 -3.96 10.68
N ARG A 330 -29.40 -3.15 11.01
CA ARG A 330 -29.57 -1.73 11.35
C ARG A 330 -30.23 -0.94 10.21
N ARG A 331 -29.94 -1.28 8.96
CA ARG A 331 -30.48 -0.62 7.76
C ARG A 331 -31.83 -1.18 7.29
N GLY A 332 -32.34 -2.23 7.92
CA GLY A 332 -33.58 -2.90 7.50
C GLY A 332 -33.45 -3.72 6.21
N ASP A 333 -32.24 -4.09 5.81
CA ASP A 333 -31.96 -4.88 4.61
C ASP A 333 -32.14 -6.38 4.87
N SER A 334 -33.41 -6.80 4.98
CA SER A 334 -33.76 -8.18 5.35
C SER A 334 -33.27 -9.22 4.34
N LYS A 335 -33.08 -8.83 3.07
CA LYS A 335 -32.58 -9.73 2.02
C LYS A 335 -31.13 -10.12 2.28
N HIS A 336 -30.26 -9.14 2.51
CA HIS A 336 -28.84 -9.41 2.80
C HIS A 336 -28.66 -10.08 4.16
N VAL A 337 -29.47 -9.73 5.18
CA VAL A 337 -29.49 -10.45 6.47
C VAL A 337 -29.68 -11.95 6.27
N LEU A 338 -30.77 -12.37 5.62
CA LEU A 338 -31.09 -13.79 5.45
C LEU A 338 -30.01 -14.52 4.64
N ARG A 339 -29.54 -13.88 3.55
CA ARG A 339 -28.51 -14.45 2.68
C ARG A 339 -27.20 -14.64 3.43
N TRP A 340 -26.67 -13.58 4.05
CA TRP A 340 -25.37 -13.60 4.70
C TRP A 340 -25.36 -14.44 5.97
N GLN A 341 -26.45 -14.51 6.73
CA GLN A 341 -26.56 -15.46 7.86
C GLN A 341 -26.41 -16.91 7.39
N ARG A 342 -27.05 -17.28 6.28
CA ARG A 342 -26.89 -18.62 5.70
C ARG A 342 -25.45 -18.84 5.22
N ARG A 343 -24.83 -17.84 4.58
CA ARG A 343 -23.42 -17.94 4.13
C ARG A 343 -22.45 -18.10 5.31
N LEU A 344 -22.63 -17.33 6.38
CA LEU A 344 -21.81 -17.42 7.59
C LEU A 344 -21.92 -18.80 8.25
N GLN A 345 -23.14 -19.36 8.33
CA GLN A 345 -23.35 -20.71 8.85
C GLN A 345 -22.62 -21.76 8.02
N LEU A 346 -22.75 -21.70 6.68
CA LEU A 346 -22.07 -22.61 5.76
C LEU A 346 -20.55 -22.51 5.90
N LEU A 347 -20.01 -21.29 6.04
CA LEU A 347 -18.57 -21.06 6.22
C LEU A 347 -18.05 -21.71 7.51
N LYS A 348 -18.74 -21.53 8.64
CA LYS A 348 -18.38 -22.19 9.91
C LYS A 348 -18.41 -23.71 9.79
N GLN A 349 -19.43 -24.26 9.09
CA GLN A 349 -19.51 -25.70 8.81
C GLN A 349 -18.35 -26.18 7.93
N GLY A 350 -18.06 -25.48 6.84
CA GLY A 350 -16.97 -25.81 5.93
C GLY A 350 -15.61 -25.78 6.61
N VAL A 351 -15.34 -24.78 7.46
CA VAL A 351 -14.11 -24.75 8.27
C VAL A 351 -14.04 -25.97 9.18
N GLY A 352 -15.12 -26.26 9.90
CA GLY A 352 -15.19 -27.39 10.84
C GLY A 352 -14.99 -28.77 10.20
N GLN A 353 -15.38 -28.92 8.93
CA GLN A 353 -15.31 -30.18 8.17
C GLN A 353 -14.00 -30.29 7.37
N ASN A 354 -13.52 -29.20 6.78
CA ASN A 354 -12.49 -29.23 5.75
C ASN A 354 -11.18 -28.54 6.17
N LEU A 355 -11.19 -27.60 7.13
CA LEU A 355 -9.99 -26.89 7.60
C LEU A 355 -9.61 -27.23 9.04
N THR A 356 -9.82 -28.49 9.43
CA THR A 356 -9.33 -29.01 10.70
C THR A 356 -8.71 -30.40 10.55
N ARG A 357 -7.87 -30.78 11.50
CA ARG A 357 -7.30 -32.14 11.62
C ARG A 357 -7.18 -32.54 13.10
N ILE A 358 -6.88 -33.81 13.33
CA ILE A 358 -6.55 -34.32 14.66
C ILE A 358 -5.03 -34.44 14.79
N VAL A 359 -4.46 -33.85 15.84
CA VAL A 359 -3.05 -34.00 16.24
C VAL A 359 -3.03 -34.38 17.71
N ASN A 360 -2.36 -35.48 18.06
CA ASN A 360 -2.28 -35.99 19.44
C ASN A 360 -3.66 -36.09 20.15
N GLY A 361 -4.70 -36.52 19.41
CA GLY A 361 -6.07 -36.63 19.91
C GLY A 361 -6.83 -35.30 20.06
N LYS A 362 -6.20 -34.16 19.79
CA LYS A 362 -6.80 -32.82 19.84
C LYS A 362 -7.17 -32.34 18.44
N LYS A 363 -8.33 -31.69 18.32
CA LYS A 363 -8.74 -31.02 17.07
C LYS A 363 -8.02 -29.67 16.96
N VAL A 364 -7.40 -29.43 15.81
CA VAL A 364 -6.65 -28.20 15.48
C VAL A 364 -7.06 -27.70 14.09
N TYR A 365 -6.81 -26.41 13.82
CA TYR A 365 -6.96 -25.86 12.47
C TYR A 365 -5.87 -26.41 11.52
N LEU A 366 -6.26 -26.59 10.26
CA LEU A 366 -5.32 -26.63 9.15
C LEU A 366 -5.07 -25.21 8.69
N GLU A 367 -3.84 -24.93 8.27
CA GLU A 367 -3.51 -23.64 7.68
C GLU A 367 -4.23 -23.46 6.33
N MET A 368 -4.19 -24.51 5.48
CA MET A 368 -4.82 -24.48 4.17
C MET A 368 -5.10 -25.89 3.60
N ARG A 369 -5.84 -25.91 2.49
CA ARG A 369 -6.01 -27.06 1.59
C ARG A 369 -5.56 -26.69 0.18
N LEU A 370 -4.87 -27.61 -0.48
CA LEU A 370 -4.45 -27.47 -1.87
C LEU A 370 -5.54 -28.00 -2.82
N PRO A 371 -5.83 -27.33 -3.95
CA PRO A 371 -6.91 -27.69 -4.86
C PRO A 371 -6.70 -29.05 -5.54
N ASN A 372 -7.81 -29.76 -5.71
CA ASN A 372 -7.96 -30.93 -6.58
C ASN A 372 -9.42 -30.97 -7.06
N SER A 373 -9.78 -31.96 -7.88
CA SER A 373 -11.17 -32.14 -8.37
C SER A 373 -12.16 -32.68 -7.31
N ALA A 374 -11.82 -32.64 -6.02
CA ALA A 374 -12.55 -33.23 -4.90
C ALA A 374 -12.45 -32.40 -3.59
N GLY A 375 -12.48 -31.07 -3.69
CA GLY A 375 -12.49 -30.17 -2.51
C GLY A 375 -11.14 -29.98 -1.82
N GLY A 376 -10.08 -30.39 -2.49
CA GLY A 376 -8.68 -30.22 -2.10
C GLY A 376 -8.12 -31.31 -1.19
N VAL A 377 -6.81 -31.25 -0.95
CA VAL A 377 -6.08 -32.09 0.00
C VAL A 377 -5.55 -31.23 1.16
N PRO A 378 -5.52 -31.75 2.40
CA PRO A 378 -4.95 -31.02 3.54
C PRO A 378 -3.47 -30.67 3.33
N PHE A 379 -3.09 -29.44 3.65
CA PHE A 379 -1.68 -29.05 3.82
C PHE A 379 -1.31 -29.19 5.29
N THR A 380 -0.32 -30.03 5.60
CA THR A 380 0.01 -30.41 6.99
C THR A 380 1.09 -29.56 7.64
N GLY A 381 1.75 -28.69 6.87
CA GLY A 381 2.61 -27.63 7.40
C GLY A 381 1.80 -26.57 8.16
N MET A 382 2.49 -25.74 8.93
CA MET A 382 1.86 -24.69 9.74
C MET A 382 2.81 -23.50 9.87
N GLY A 383 2.24 -22.31 9.88
CA GLY A 383 2.94 -21.04 9.98
C GLY A 383 2.01 -19.93 10.46
N TRP A 384 2.46 -18.69 10.28
CA TRP A 384 1.81 -17.48 10.78
C TRP A 384 0.32 -17.32 10.43
N LEU A 385 -0.16 -17.88 9.32
CA LEU A 385 -1.56 -17.81 8.92
C LEU A 385 -2.52 -18.41 9.95
N ILE A 386 -2.08 -19.35 10.80
CA ILE A 386 -2.95 -19.94 11.83
C ILE A 386 -3.44 -18.93 12.85
N PHE A 387 -2.77 -17.78 13.01
CA PHE A 387 -3.23 -16.71 13.88
C PHE A 387 -4.28 -15.81 13.23
N ALA A 388 -4.69 -16.07 11.99
CA ALA A 388 -5.69 -15.25 11.33
C ALA A 388 -7.04 -15.14 12.06
N PRO A 389 -7.58 -16.17 12.75
CA PRO A 389 -8.76 -16.01 13.59
C PRO A 389 -8.58 -14.97 14.72
N ILE A 390 -7.37 -14.87 15.26
CA ILE A 390 -7.01 -13.88 16.29
C ILE A 390 -6.94 -12.50 15.67
N MET A 391 -6.26 -12.33 14.54
CA MET A 391 -6.20 -11.07 13.81
C MET A 391 -7.59 -10.57 13.42
N ALA A 392 -8.42 -11.46 12.86
CA ALA A 392 -9.78 -11.16 12.43
C ALA A 392 -10.74 -10.97 13.62
N GLN A 393 -10.29 -11.18 14.86
CA GLN A 393 -11.12 -11.20 16.07
C GLN A 393 -12.38 -12.05 15.88
N TRP A 394 -12.23 -13.14 15.13
CA TRP A 394 -13.34 -13.98 14.70
C TRP A 394 -12.84 -15.40 14.56
N GLU A 395 -13.40 -16.27 15.40
CA GLU A 395 -13.12 -17.70 15.34
C GLU A 395 -14.30 -18.44 14.73
N PRO A 396 -14.06 -19.26 13.68
CA PRO A 396 -15.13 -20.03 13.06
C PRO A 396 -15.68 -21.13 13.99
N LEU A 397 -14.83 -21.62 14.91
CA LEU A 397 -15.13 -22.72 15.83
C LEU A 397 -14.83 -22.31 17.28
N GLU A 398 -14.96 -23.25 18.21
CA GLU A 398 -14.69 -23.03 19.63
C GLU A 398 -13.23 -22.67 19.93
N ARG A 399 -13.03 -21.78 20.91
CA ARG A 399 -11.70 -21.29 21.35
C ARG A 399 -10.70 -22.39 21.69
N GLN A 400 -11.17 -23.53 22.17
CA GLN A 400 -10.29 -24.65 22.49
C GLN A 400 -9.53 -25.18 21.26
N ILE A 401 -10.12 -25.12 20.06
CA ILE A 401 -9.44 -25.52 18.82
C ILE A 401 -8.28 -24.57 18.52
N MET A 402 -8.47 -23.27 18.73
CA MET A 402 -7.39 -22.29 18.57
C MET A 402 -6.25 -22.55 19.57
N ARG A 403 -6.58 -22.79 20.84
CA ARG A 403 -5.59 -23.15 21.88
C ARG A 403 -4.77 -24.39 21.50
N ASN A 404 -5.45 -25.46 21.08
CA ASN A 404 -4.79 -26.68 20.62
C ASN A 404 -3.89 -26.41 19.39
N THR A 405 -4.32 -25.51 18.51
CA THR A 405 -3.58 -25.13 17.29
C THR A 405 -2.29 -24.39 17.64
N VAL A 406 -2.36 -23.40 18.53
CA VAL A 406 -1.16 -22.65 18.98
C VAL A 406 -0.21 -23.53 19.77
N GLU A 407 -0.72 -24.41 20.63
CA GLU A 407 0.08 -25.42 21.33
C GLU A 407 0.86 -26.29 20.33
N THR A 408 0.16 -26.85 19.34
CA THR A 408 0.77 -27.68 18.27
C THR A 408 1.79 -26.89 17.43
N MET A 409 1.53 -25.61 17.17
CA MET A 409 2.48 -24.73 16.46
C MET A 409 3.75 -24.54 17.27
N ARG A 410 3.61 -24.15 18.54
CA ARG A 410 4.72 -23.82 19.44
C ARG A 410 5.59 -25.02 19.77
N GLU A 411 5.03 -26.23 19.83
CA GLU A 411 5.82 -27.48 19.95
C GLU A 411 6.93 -27.60 18.90
N LYS A 412 6.76 -26.99 17.72
CA LYS A 412 7.73 -27.05 16.62
C LYS A 412 8.43 -25.73 16.33
N LEU A 413 7.74 -24.61 16.50
CA LEU A 413 8.20 -23.30 16.04
C LEU A 413 8.67 -22.37 17.17
N LEU A 414 8.42 -22.70 18.44
CA LEU A 414 8.99 -21.95 19.55
C LEU A 414 10.44 -22.38 19.74
N LEU A 415 11.37 -21.54 19.30
CA LEU A 415 12.80 -21.80 19.30
C LEU A 415 13.51 -20.85 20.25
N GLU A 416 14.77 -21.16 20.55
CA GLU A 416 15.65 -20.34 21.37
C GLU A 416 16.90 -19.96 20.57
N TYR A 417 17.30 -18.68 20.67
CA TYR A 417 18.52 -18.17 20.06
C TYR A 417 19.26 -17.28 21.05
N LYS A 418 20.49 -17.68 21.43
CA LYS A 418 21.34 -16.97 22.40
C LYS A 418 20.61 -16.65 23.72
N GLY A 419 19.73 -17.55 24.18
CA GLY A 419 18.97 -17.41 25.42
C GLY A 419 17.59 -16.76 25.28
N GLU A 420 17.29 -16.14 24.14
CA GLU A 420 16.00 -15.50 23.89
C GLU A 420 15.08 -16.37 23.04
N LYS A 421 13.78 -16.38 23.36
CA LYS A 421 12.79 -17.20 22.64
C LYS A 421 12.02 -16.43 21.58
N TYR A 422 11.91 -17.04 20.42
CA TYR A 422 11.14 -16.50 19.29
C TYR A 422 10.28 -17.59 18.66
N LEU A 423 9.26 -17.16 17.92
CA LEU A 423 8.47 -18.06 17.09
C LEU A 423 8.98 -17.96 15.64
N ALA A 424 9.53 -19.07 15.13
CA ALA A 424 9.89 -19.18 13.72
C ALA A 424 8.65 -19.06 12.83
N MET A 425 8.85 -18.61 11.59
CA MET A 425 7.78 -18.28 10.66
C MET A 425 6.84 -19.46 10.37
N GLU A 426 7.41 -20.64 10.10
CA GLU A 426 6.65 -21.80 9.61
C GLU A 426 7.46 -23.11 9.56
N TYR A 427 6.74 -24.23 9.42
CA TYR A 427 7.28 -25.53 8.99
C TYR A 427 6.49 -26.12 7.81
N ASP A 428 7.15 -26.93 6.98
CA ASP A 428 6.58 -27.59 5.80
C ASP A 428 5.87 -28.93 6.14
N PRO A 429 5.16 -29.57 5.19
CA PRO A 429 4.51 -30.87 5.42
C PRO A 429 5.45 -32.00 5.88
N ASN A 430 6.75 -31.90 5.59
CA ASN A 430 7.78 -32.86 6.00
C ASN A 430 8.33 -32.56 7.41
N GLY A 431 7.92 -31.44 8.01
CA GLY A 431 8.36 -30.97 9.32
C GLY A 431 9.65 -30.15 9.29
N LYS A 432 10.15 -29.75 8.12
CA LYS A 432 11.29 -28.83 8.01
C LYS A 432 10.86 -27.45 8.53
N VAL A 433 11.57 -26.94 9.52
CA VAL A 433 11.35 -25.61 10.11
C VAL A 433 12.19 -24.56 9.39
N HIS A 434 11.59 -23.42 9.08
CA HIS A 434 12.28 -22.22 8.59
C HIS A 434 12.72 -21.36 9.78
N GLN A 435 13.69 -21.86 10.54
CA GLN A 435 14.15 -21.27 11.79
C GLN A 435 14.82 -19.90 11.60
N GLU A 436 15.34 -19.64 10.41
CA GLU A 436 16.05 -18.43 10.05
C GLU A 436 15.13 -17.24 9.72
N TRP A 437 13.81 -17.44 9.68
CA TRP A 437 12.83 -16.40 9.33
C TRP A 437 11.81 -16.13 10.43
N ILE A 438 11.52 -14.85 10.63
CA ILE A 438 10.37 -14.35 11.40
C ILE A 438 9.57 -13.42 10.49
N ILE A 439 8.26 -13.61 10.42
CA ILE A 439 7.38 -12.67 9.71
C ILE A 439 6.87 -11.59 10.67
N GLY A 440 6.86 -10.35 10.21
CA GLY A 440 6.47 -9.18 10.98
C GLY A 440 5.09 -9.34 11.62
N LYS A 441 4.00 -9.31 10.85
CA LYS A 441 2.64 -9.37 11.40
C LYS A 441 2.40 -10.58 12.31
N GLY A 442 3.13 -11.68 12.08
CA GLY A 442 3.08 -12.87 12.94
C GLY A 442 3.48 -12.60 14.38
N VAL A 443 4.46 -11.72 14.61
CA VAL A 443 4.86 -11.27 15.96
C VAL A 443 3.69 -10.55 16.64
N GLY A 444 3.09 -9.58 15.95
CA GLY A 444 1.93 -8.85 16.46
C GLY A 444 0.74 -9.78 16.76
N TRP A 445 0.46 -10.74 15.88
CA TRP A 445 -0.65 -11.67 16.05
C TRP A 445 -0.43 -12.66 17.21
N GLU A 446 0.79 -13.16 17.42
CA GLU A 446 1.09 -14.00 18.58
C GLU A 446 1.04 -13.20 19.89
N ILE A 447 1.52 -11.95 19.90
CA ILE A 447 1.39 -11.06 21.07
C ILE A 447 -0.09 -10.86 21.41
N ASP A 448 -0.96 -10.59 20.43
CA ASP A 448 -2.39 -10.43 20.71
C ASP A 448 -3.06 -11.74 21.17
N TYR A 449 -2.68 -12.89 20.61
CA TYR A 449 -3.12 -14.20 21.12
C TYR A 449 -2.71 -14.38 22.59
N SER A 450 -1.43 -14.16 22.90
CA SER A 450 -0.87 -14.35 24.25
C SER A 450 -1.54 -13.40 25.24
N ARG A 451 -1.88 -12.17 24.81
CA ARG A 451 -2.65 -11.21 25.60
C ARG A 451 -4.05 -11.74 25.92
N GLN A 452 -4.76 -12.29 24.93
CA GLN A 452 -6.10 -12.86 25.13
C GLN A 452 -6.08 -14.06 26.09
N GLU A 453 -5.03 -14.89 26.04
CA GLU A 453 -4.85 -16.04 26.93
C GLU A 453 -4.15 -15.71 28.26
N LYS A 454 -3.80 -14.43 28.49
CA LYS A 454 -3.09 -13.95 29.68
C LYS A 454 -1.71 -14.61 29.90
N GLU A 455 -1.05 -14.97 28.80
CA GLU A 455 0.30 -15.55 28.77
C GLU A 455 1.37 -14.44 28.82
N TYR A 456 1.38 -13.62 29.87
CA TYR A 456 2.27 -12.45 29.96
C TYR A 456 3.75 -12.79 29.89
N ASN A 457 4.17 -13.96 30.40
CA ASN A 457 5.55 -14.42 30.26
C ASN A 457 5.95 -14.59 28.78
N ARG A 458 5.04 -15.10 27.93
CA ARG A 458 5.33 -15.25 26.50
C ARG A 458 5.46 -13.90 25.80
N ILE A 459 4.69 -12.91 26.24
CA ILE A 459 4.82 -11.53 25.75
C ILE A 459 6.18 -10.96 26.14
N ILE A 460 6.62 -11.17 27.39
CA ILE A 460 7.95 -10.73 27.85
C ILE A 460 9.06 -11.40 27.02
N GLU A 461 8.99 -12.71 26.80
CA GLU A 461 9.96 -13.42 25.94
C GLU A 461 10.07 -12.82 24.53
N TRP A 462 8.96 -12.34 23.95
CA TRP A 462 9.00 -11.61 22.69
C TRP A 462 9.68 -10.26 22.82
N LEU A 463 9.36 -9.49 23.86
CA LEU A 463 9.95 -8.17 24.08
C LEU A 463 11.47 -8.26 24.32
N ASP A 464 11.92 -9.26 25.09
CA ASP A 464 13.34 -9.51 25.35
C ASP A 464 14.10 -9.87 24.05
N PHE A 465 13.51 -10.74 23.21
CA PHE A 465 14.06 -11.06 21.89
C PHE A 465 14.14 -9.81 21.00
N LEU A 466 13.09 -8.99 20.95
CA LEU A 466 13.04 -7.79 20.12
C LEU A 466 14.01 -6.72 20.61
N GLU A 467 14.12 -6.49 21.91
CA GLU A 467 15.08 -5.55 22.50
C GLU A 467 16.52 -5.93 22.14
N THR A 468 16.81 -7.24 22.08
CA THR A 468 18.15 -7.75 21.78
C THR A 468 18.47 -7.77 20.28
N PHE A 469 17.52 -8.20 19.44
CA PHE A 469 17.79 -8.57 18.04
C PHE A 469 17.10 -7.71 16.98
N HIS A 470 16.09 -6.92 17.35
CA HIS A 470 15.45 -6.02 16.39
C HIS A 470 16.25 -4.71 16.27
N THR A 471 17.24 -4.70 15.38
CA THR A 471 18.19 -3.60 15.20
C THR A 471 17.62 -2.36 14.48
N GLY A 472 16.40 -2.43 13.95
CA GLY A 472 15.75 -1.33 13.24
C GLY A 472 14.94 -0.39 14.15
N GLU A 473 14.82 0.89 13.74
CA GLU A 473 14.02 1.90 14.46
C GLU A 473 12.49 1.70 14.31
N LEU A 474 12.06 0.96 13.29
CA LEU A 474 10.66 0.74 12.94
C LEU A 474 10.34 -0.75 12.87
N TYR A 475 9.13 -1.13 13.28
CA TYR A 475 8.63 -2.50 13.10
C TYR A 475 8.73 -2.94 11.64
N SER A 476 9.13 -4.19 11.44
CA SER A 476 9.57 -4.68 10.14
C SER A 476 8.60 -5.64 9.47
N GLU A 477 8.81 -5.85 8.16
CA GLU A 477 8.12 -6.86 7.37
C GLU A 477 8.58 -8.27 7.76
N PHE A 478 9.87 -8.43 8.03
CA PHE A 478 10.46 -9.67 8.52
C PHE A 478 11.76 -9.42 9.28
N MET A 479 12.24 -10.47 9.95
CA MET A 479 13.61 -10.60 10.43
C MET A 479 14.22 -11.88 9.85
N LEU A 480 15.47 -11.81 9.38
CA LEU A 480 16.20 -12.92 8.76
C LEU A 480 17.54 -13.13 9.50
N LEU A 481 17.81 -14.35 9.94
CA LEU A 481 19.11 -14.72 10.50
C LEU A 481 20.09 -14.99 9.36
N ASP A 482 21.17 -14.21 9.28
CA ASP A 482 22.23 -14.40 8.30
C ASP A 482 23.26 -15.48 8.69
N ASP A 483 24.14 -15.83 7.76
CA ASP A 483 25.18 -16.85 7.94
C ASP A 483 26.21 -16.46 9.03
N ASP A 484 26.33 -15.16 9.34
CA ASP A 484 27.20 -14.63 10.39
C ASP A 484 26.54 -14.64 11.78
N GLY A 485 25.27 -15.05 11.86
CA GLY A 485 24.50 -15.12 13.10
C GLY A 485 23.97 -13.77 13.58
N ASN A 486 23.68 -12.85 12.66
CA ASN A 486 23.02 -11.59 12.92
C ASN A 486 21.58 -11.60 12.39
N TRP A 487 20.67 -10.97 13.14
CA TRP A 487 19.30 -10.76 12.69
C TRP A 487 19.21 -9.47 11.87
N LEU A 488 18.91 -9.63 10.58
CA LEU A 488 18.69 -8.56 9.63
C LEU A 488 17.21 -8.18 9.62
N VAL A 489 16.92 -6.88 9.67
CA VAL A 489 15.57 -6.33 9.65
C VAL A 489 15.19 -5.95 8.21
N GLY A 490 14.12 -6.54 7.69
CA GLY A 490 13.62 -6.31 6.33
C GLY A 490 12.45 -5.33 6.27
N ASP A 491 12.53 -4.35 5.38
CA ASP A 491 11.46 -3.37 5.09
C ASP A 491 10.78 -2.76 6.33
N GLY A 492 11.56 -2.09 7.17
CA GLY A 492 11.05 -1.34 8.33
C GLY A 492 10.02 -0.28 7.92
N GLY A 493 8.84 -0.31 8.55
CA GLY A 493 7.73 0.58 8.22
C GLY A 493 6.87 0.14 7.04
N ASN A 494 6.82 -1.16 6.76
CA ASN A 494 5.85 -1.76 5.85
C ASN A 494 4.43 -1.67 6.42
N GLY A 495 3.50 -1.04 5.70
CA GLY A 495 2.15 -0.73 6.15
C GLY A 495 1.36 -1.96 6.57
N GLU A 496 1.31 -2.98 5.71
CA GLU A 496 0.59 -4.23 5.99
C GLU A 496 1.09 -4.89 7.26
N GLN A 497 2.40 -4.96 7.43
CA GLN A 497 3.03 -5.73 8.51
C GLN A 497 3.03 -4.91 9.80
N SER A 498 3.61 -3.71 9.78
CA SER A 498 3.78 -2.85 10.95
C SER A 498 2.44 -2.42 11.57
N SER A 499 1.36 -2.29 10.77
CA SER A 499 0.05 -1.94 11.32
C SER A 499 -0.48 -3.00 12.28
N TRP A 500 -0.24 -4.29 12.02
CA TRP A 500 -0.62 -5.38 12.92
C TRP A 500 0.20 -5.41 14.20
N TRP A 501 1.49 -5.05 14.15
CA TRP A 501 2.30 -4.85 15.37
C TRP A 501 1.72 -3.74 16.22
N CYS A 502 1.56 -2.56 15.63
CA CYS A 502 1.05 -1.39 16.31
C CYS A 502 -0.31 -1.65 16.95
N TRP A 503 -1.20 -2.38 16.24
CA TRP A 503 -2.51 -2.75 16.77
C TRP A 503 -2.42 -3.66 17.99
N ALA A 504 -1.59 -4.71 17.94
CA ALA A 504 -1.38 -5.61 19.07
C ALA A 504 -0.81 -4.89 20.29
N ILE A 505 0.20 -4.02 20.09
CA ILE A 505 0.81 -3.21 21.14
C ILE A 505 -0.20 -2.20 21.71
N ALA A 506 -1.00 -1.53 20.87
CA ALA A 506 -2.03 -0.60 21.34
C ALA A 506 -3.04 -1.27 22.27
N ARG A 507 -3.44 -2.51 21.97
CA ARG A 507 -4.35 -3.31 22.81
C ARG A 507 -3.67 -3.78 24.10
N LEU A 508 -2.43 -4.26 24.01
CA LEU A 508 -1.64 -4.63 25.19
C LEU A 508 -1.47 -3.45 26.16
N ARG A 509 -1.21 -2.26 25.63
CA ARG A 509 -1.12 -1.02 26.42
C ARG A 509 -2.42 -0.72 27.16
N LYS A 510 -3.57 -0.82 26.47
CA LYS A 510 -4.89 -0.64 27.11
C LYS A 510 -5.13 -1.62 28.24
N ASP A 511 -4.80 -2.91 28.05
CA ASP A 511 -4.93 -3.94 29.08
C ASP A 511 -4.04 -3.66 30.31
N ALA A 512 -2.88 -3.03 30.09
CA ALA A 512 -1.99 -2.56 31.14
C ALA A 512 -2.42 -1.21 31.77
N GLY A 513 -3.58 -0.65 31.39
CA GLY A 513 -4.07 0.64 31.88
C GLY A 513 -3.34 1.85 31.28
N LEU A 514 -2.60 1.67 30.19
CA LEU A 514 -1.88 2.72 29.47
C LEU A 514 -2.71 3.23 28.27
N PRO A 515 -2.49 4.48 27.82
CA PRO A 515 -3.07 4.97 26.57
C PRO A 515 -2.60 4.14 25.36
N ALA A 516 -3.52 3.92 24.41
CA ALA A 516 -3.25 3.16 23.18
C ALA A 516 -2.06 3.73 22.40
N VAL A 517 -2.03 5.06 22.26
CA VAL A 517 -0.93 5.80 21.65
C VAL A 517 0.12 6.09 22.73
N PRO A 518 1.38 5.69 22.55
CA PRO A 518 2.45 6.05 23.49
C PRO A 518 2.71 7.56 23.49
N GLU A 519 3.15 8.09 24.63
CA GLU A 519 3.65 9.46 24.69
C GLU A 519 4.86 9.59 23.76
N ARG A 520 4.87 10.66 22.95
CA ARG A 520 6.04 10.94 22.12
C ARG A 520 7.22 11.27 23.03
N PRO A 521 8.39 10.64 22.86
CA PRO A 521 9.59 11.04 23.58
C PRO A 521 9.82 12.53 23.37
N LYS A 522 10.05 13.28 24.45
CA LYS A 522 10.53 14.66 24.33
C LYS A 522 11.91 14.60 23.69
N LYS A 523 12.01 15.06 22.44
CA LYS A 523 13.29 15.20 21.74
C LYS A 523 14.12 16.30 22.35
#